data_AF-A0A7X1L1Z5-F1
#
_entry.id   AF-A0A7X1L1Z5-F1
#
_cell.length_a   1.000
_cell.length_b   1.000
_cell.length_c   1.000
_cell.angle_alpha   90.00
_cell.angle_beta   90.00
_cell.angle_gamma   90.00
#
_symmetry.space_group_name_H-M   'P 1'
#
loop_
_entity.id
_entity.type
_entity.pdbx_description
1 polymer ?
#
loop_
_entity_poly.entity_id
_entity_poly.type
_entity_poly.pdbx_seq_one_letter_code
_entity_poly.pdbx_strand_id
1 'polypeptide(L)'
;MKKLFLYSLILLASFAFTFGIIGNAQALFCNISDVTGSVDCADGIATVPNDSVDVLNLNSYFGYNDWEYLSKQETPGSLEEPVDIDLVVSPTTGTNKGSYSFNPDTWSTYGDIIVVLKDGGAGPDSIKWFAYLLGNGISSGDWKYPGGKDLSHLSVYGRKGNVPVPEPATILLLGSGLVGLSGFGRKKFKK
;
A
#
# COMPACT_ATOMS: atom_id res chain seq x y z
N MET A 1 -21.63 62.98 -57.26
CA MET A 1 -20.17 62.74 -57.39
C MET A 1 -19.55 62.84 -56.00
N LYS A 2 -19.54 61.71 -55.28
CA LYS A 2 -18.32 60.93 -54.94
C LYS A 2 -17.32 61.68 -54.03
N LYS A 3 -17.58 61.65 -52.71
CA LYS A 3 -16.57 61.53 -51.63
C LYS A 3 -17.26 60.79 -50.47
N LEU A 4 -17.17 59.46 -50.47
CA LEU A 4 -16.32 58.66 -49.56
C LEU A 4 -16.74 58.87 -48.09
N PHE A 5 -17.65 58.05 -47.53
CA PHE A 5 -17.39 56.71 -46.96
C PHE A 5 -16.12 56.67 -46.10
N LEU A 6 -16.31 56.75 -44.78
CA LEU A 6 -15.43 56.43 -43.62
C LEU A 6 -15.90 57.40 -42.53
N TYR A 7 -16.67 57.03 -41.50
CA TYR A 7 -16.26 56.25 -40.34
C TYR A 7 -17.52 55.82 -39.57
N SER A 8 -18.33 54.95 -40.17
CA SER A 8 -19.36 54.19 -39.44
C SER A 8 -18.74 52.86 -39.00
N LEU A 9 -17.94 52.88 -37.93
CA LEU A 9 -17.49 51.66 -37.25
C LEU A 9 -16.81 51.98 -35.90
N ILE A 10 -17.49 52.68 -35.00
CA ILE A 10 -17.01 52.85 -33.62
C ILE A 10 -17.58 51.70 -32.78
N LEU A 11 -16.71 50.70 -32.61
CA LEU A 11 -16.65 49.69 -31.56
C LEU A 11 -18.00 49.14 -31.05
N LEU A 12 -18.43 48.05 -31.69
CA LEU A 12 -19.13 46.97 -30.99
C LEU A 12 -18.17 46.50 -29.88
N ALA A 13 -18.42 46.87 -28.62
CA ALA A 13 -17.69 46.35 -27.49
C ALA A 13 -17.98 44.85 -27.38
N SER A 14 -17.08 44.04 -27.92
CA SER A 14 -17.08 42.58 -27.79
C SER A 14 -16.94 42.24 -26.31
N PHE A 15 -18.08 42.06 -25.64
CA PHE A 15 -18.16 41.45 -24.33
C PHE A 15 -17.81 39.96 -24.53
N ALA A 16 -16.52 39.66 -24.60
CA ALA A 16 -16.02 38.30 -24.62
C ALA A 16 -16.33 37.69 -23.24
N PHE A 17 -17.49 37.06 -23.13
CA PHE A 17 -17.85 36.22 -22.01
C PHE A 17 -16.91 35.02 -22.07
N THR A 18 -15.78 35.11 -21.38
CA THR A 18 -14.91 33.98 -21.14
C THR A 18 -15.72 33.00 -20.30
N PHE A 19 -16.27 31.98 -20.95
CA PHE A 19 -16.73 30.78 -20.26
C PHE A 19 -15.51 30.22 -19.53
N GLY A 20 -15.43 30.50 -18.23
CA GLY A 20 -14.47 29.87 -17.35
C GLY A 20 -14.67 28.36 -17.49
N ILE A 21 -13.62 27.67 -17.90
CA ILE A 21 -13.59 26.22 -17.91
C ILE A 21 -13.81 25.80 -16.46
N ILE A 22 -15.00 25.30 -16.14
CA ILE A 22 -15.28 24.68 -14.86
C ILE A 22 -14.46 23.39 -14.87
N GLY A 23 -13.28 23.43 -14.25
CA GLY A 23 -12.50 22.25 -13.98
C GLY A 23 -13.31 21.36 -13.04
N ASN A 24 -13.82 20.25 -13.55
CA ASN A 24 -14.43 19.24 -12.70
C ASN A 24 -13.30 18.62 -11.87
N ALA A 25 -13.31 18.83 -10.56
CA ALA A 25 -12.45 18.09 -9.66
C ALA A 25 -12.81 16.60 -9.79
N GLN A 26 -11.87 15.79 -10.30
CA GLN A 26 -12.06 14.35 -10.36
C GLN A 26 -11.72 13.75 -9.00
N ALA A 27 -12.53 12.79 -8.54
CA ALA A 27 -12.20 12.01 -7.35
C ALA A 27 -10.89 11.23 -7.58
N LEU A 28 -9.98 11.29 -6.62
CA LEU A 28 -8.75 10.49 -6.61
C LEU A 28 -9.10 9.09 -6.10
N PHE A 29 -8.71 8.08 -6.88
CA PHE A 29 -8.83 6.67 -6.53
C PHE A 29 -7.45 6.05 -6.59
N CYS A 30 -7.21 5.02 -5.79
CA CYS A 30 -6.00 4.22 -5.90
C CYS A 30 -5.90 3.56 -7.28
N ASN A 31 -4.66 3.32 -7.73
CA ASN A 31 -4.39 2.50 -8.91
C ASN A 31 -3.23 1.55 -8.59
N ILE A 32 -3.38 0.25 -8.86
CA ILE A 32 -2.31 -0.74 -8.61
C ILE A 32 -0.98 -0.40 -9.31
N SER A 33 -1.01 0.42 -10.37
CA SER A 33 0.20 0.88 -11.07
C SER A 33 0.97 1.97 -10.31
N ASP A 34 0.38 2.53 -9.25
CA ASP A 34 1.01 3.55 -8.41
C ASP A 34 2.04 2.96 -7.45
N VAL A 35 2.01 1.65 -7.18
CA VAL A 35 3.02 0.93 -6.40
C VAL A 35 3.45 -0.32 -7.14
N THR A 36 4.73 -0.38 -7.51
CA THR A 36 5.32 -1.52 -8.21
C THR A 36 5.18 -2.79 -7.37
N GLY A 37 4.65 -3.84 -8.01
CA GLY A 37 4.44 -5.14 -7.39
C GLY A 37 3.17 -5.26 -6.55
N SER A 38 2.32 -4.22 -6.50
CA SER A 38 1.00 -4.35 -5.89
C SER A 38 0.05 -5.19 -6.74
N VAL A 39 -0.78 -5.99 -6.07
CA VAL A 39 -1.79 -6.87 -6.68
C VAL A 39 -3.21 -6.36 -6.44
N ASP A 40 -3.40 -5.48 -5.46
CA ASP A 40 -4.67 -4.83 -5.15
C ASP A 40 -4.41 -3.48 -4.47
N CYS A 41 -5.39 -2.58 -4.48
CA CYS A 41 -5.33 -1.31 -3.78
C CYS A 41 -6.68 -0.91 -3.17
N ALA A 42 -6.63 -0.11 -2.11
CA ALA A 42 -7.81 0.41 -1.44
C ALA A 42 -7.63 1.86 -1.02
N ASP A 43 -8.71 2.64 -1.16
CA ASP A 43 -8.76 4.02 -0.72
C ASP A 43 -8.90 4.12 0.80
N GLY A 44 -8.19 5.06 1.41
CA GLY A 44 -8.38 5.45 2.80
C GLY A 44 -9.77 6.05 3.05
N ILE A 45 -10.19 6.06 4.31
CA ILE A 45 -11.50 6.60 4.69
C ILE A 45 -11.43 8.13 4.73
N ALA A 46 -12.37 8.78 4.03
CA ALA A 46 -12.40 10.24 3.87
C ALA A 46 -12.33 11.05 5.19
N THR A 47 -12.96 10.54 6.25
CA THR A 47 -13.01 11.21 7.55
C THR A 47 -11.86 10.81 8.48
N VAL A 48 -11.00 9.88 8.05
CA VAL A 48 -9.87 9.36 8.82
C VAL A 48 -8.59 9.72 8.07
N PRO A 49 -7.96 10.86 8.41
CA PRO A 49 -6.86 11.38 7.63
C PRO A 49 -5.60 10.52 7.70
N ASN A 50 -5.47 9.67 8.72
CA ASN A 50 -4.29 8.83 8.95
C ASN A 50 -4.69 7.36 8.89
N ASP A 51 -3.80 6.56 8.34
CA ASP A 51 -3.84 5.10 8.49
C ASP A 51 -3.50 4.70 9.93
N SER A 52 -4.00 3.53 10.33
CA SER A 52 -3.64 2.86 11.57
C SER A 52 -4.06 1.39 11.51
N VAL A 53 -3.46 0.55 12.37
CA VAL A 53 -3.90 -0.84 12.58
C VAL A 53 -5.39 -0.94 12.86
N ASP A 54 -5.92 -0.06 13.72
CA ASP A 54 -7.32 -0.06 14.09
C ASP A 54 -8.23 0.21 12.88
N VAL A 55 -7.85 1.16 12.03
CA VAL A 55 -8.63 1.52 10.84
C VAL A 55 -8.59 0.39 9.81
N LEU A 56 -7.42 -0.17 9.54
CA LEU A 56 -7.26 -1.29 8.61
C LEU A 56 -8.07 -2.51 9.06
N ASN A 57 -8.00 -2.85 10.35
CA ASN A 57 -8.64 -4.03 10.90
C ASN A 57 -10.16 -3.87 11.04
N LEU A 58 -10.63 -2.72 11.55
CA LEU A 58 -12.06 -2.44 11.70
C LEU A 58 -12.81 -2.49 10.36
N ASN A 59 -12.13 -2.10 9.27
CA ASN A 59 -12.72 -2.01 7.94
C ASN A 59 -12.36 -3.19 7.03
N SER A 60 -11.68 -4.20 7.57
CA SER A 60 -11.32 -5.43 6.85
C SER A 60 -10.63 -5.18 5.51
N TYR A 61 -9.61 -4.32 5.51
CA TYR A 61 -8.88 -3.99 4.27
C TYR A 61 -8.36 -5.28 3.60
N PHE A 62 -8.64 -5.41 2.30
CA PHE A 62 -8.37 -6.61 1.50
C PHE A 62 -9.01 -7.91 2.02
N GLY A 63 -10.07 -7.79 2.82
CA GLY A 63 -10.77 -8.92 3.44
C GLY A 63 -10.15 -9.44 4.73
N TYR A 64 -9.16 -8.73 5.29
CA TYR A 64 -8.40 -9.15 6.48
C TYR A 64 -8.51 -8.14 7.62
N ASN A 65 -8.47 -8.62 8.86
CA ASN A 65 -8.68 -7.82 10.07
C ASN A 65 -7.64 -8.07 11.18
N ASP A 66 -6.50 -8.63 10.82
CA ASP A 66 -5.38 -9.03 11.67
C ASP A 66 -4.05 -8.42 11.19
N TRP A 67 -4.11 -7.20 10.64
CA TRP A 67 -2.93 -6.41 10.28
C TRP A 67 -2.14 -6.00 11.52
N GLU A 68 -0.81 -6.13 11.42
CA GLU A 68 0.17 -5.68 12.40
C GLU A 68 1.00 -4.54 11.80
N TYR A 69 1.24 -3.47 12.56
CA TYR A 69 2.08 -2.35 12.14
C TYR A 69 3.56 -2.73 12.25
N LEU A 70 4.32 -2.55 11.15
CA LEU A 70 5.72 -2.97 11.09
C LEU A 70 6.67 -1.79 11.22
N SER A 71 6.62 -0.88 10.25
CA SER A 71 7.54 0.26 10.15
C SER A 71 6.92 1.40 9.35
N LYS A 72 7.42 2.62 9.54
CA LYS A 72 6.99 3.82 8.82
C LYS A 72 8.15 4.80 8.67
N GLN A 73 8.29 5.34 7.47
CA GLN A 73 9.26 6.41 7.18
C GLN A 73 8.54 7.74 6.95
N GLU A 74 8.71 8.69 7.87
CA GLU A 74 8.24 10.07 7.72
C GLU A 74 9.06 10.82 6.67
N THR A 75 8.40 11.71 5.91
CA THR A 75 8.96 12.44 4.76
C THR A 75 8.56 13.92 4.83
N PRO A 76 9.44 14.82 5.28
CA PRO A 76 10.70 14.55 5.98
C PRO A 76 10.48 14.05 7.40
N GLY A 77 11.36 13.17 7.87
CA GLY A 77 11.35 12.81 9.28
C GLY A 77 12.07 11.52 9.61
N SER A 78 11.75 11.00 10.79
CA SER A 78 12.33 9.79 11.33
C SER A 78 11.67 8.53 10.80
N LEU A 79 12.42 7.45 10.89
CA LEU A 79 11.96 6.09 10.76
C LEU A 79 11.37 5.63 12.12
N GLU A 80 10.18 5.05 12.11
CA GLU A 80 9.49 4.47 13.27
C GLU A 80 9.31 2.97 13.04
N GLU A 81 9.98 2.12 13.83
CA GLU A 81 10.03 0.67 13.57
C GLU A 81 9.75 -0.15 14.83
N PRO A 82 8.46 -0.38 15.17
CA PRO A 82 8.13 -1.36 16.20
C PRO A 82 8.60 -2.77 15.83
N VAL A 83 8.66 -3.08 14.53
CA VAL A 83 9.34 -4.25 13.97
C VAL A 83 10.37 -3.75 12.96
N ASP A 84 11.64 -3.98 13.26
CA ASP A 84 12.72 -3.68 12.33
C ASP A 84 12.64 -4.62 11.11
N ILE A 85 12.29 -4.03 9.97
CA ILE A 85 12.25 -4.70 8.67
C ILE A 85 13.28 -4.09 7.70
N ASP A 86 14.24 -3.31 8.20
CA ASP A 86 15.18 -2.54 7.38
C ASP A 86 14.45 -1.66 6.33
N LEU A 87 13.41 -0.92 6.74
CA LEU A 87 12.62 -0.12 5.79
C LEU A 87 13.44 1.08 5.29
N VAL A 88 13.52 1.21 3.97
CA VAL A 88 14.13 2.35 3.29
C VAL A 88 13.12 2.93 2.31
N VAL A 89 12.91 4.25 2.39
CA VAL A 89 12.07 5.00 1.44
C VAL A 89 12.89 6.16 0.89
N SER A 90 12.86 6.36 -0.42
CA SER A 90 13.64 7.40 -1.09
C SER A 90 12.82 8.09 -2.18
N PRO A 91 12.93 9.41 -2.37
CA PRO A 91 13.59 10.35 -1.48
C PRO A 91 12.76 10.58 -0.21
N THR A 92 13.42 10.97 0.88
CA THR A 92 12.79 11.26 2.18
C THR A 92 12.27 12.70 2.29
N THR A 93 12.10 13.41 1.17
CA THR A 93 11.64 14.81 1.18
C THR A 93 10.63 15.09 0.07
N GLY A 94 9.42 15.52 0.46
CA GLY A 94 8.49 16.35 -0.32
C GLY A 94 8.40 16.03 -1.82
N THR A 95 8.21 14.75 -2.17
CA THR A 95 8.08 14.29 -3.56
C THR A 95 6.78 13.53 -3.72
N ASN A 96 6.29 13.45 -4.95
CA ASN A 96 5.11 12.67 -5.31
C ASN A 96 5.43 11.31 -5.93
N LYS A 97 6.71 10.93 -5.98
CA LYS A 97 7.18 9.63 -6.45
C LYS A 97 8.55 9.29 -5.90
N GLY A 98 8.83 8.00 -5.78
CA GLY A 98 10.08 7.51 -5.23
C GLY A 98 10.16 5.99 -5.31
N SER A 99 11.01 5.43 -4.45
CA SER A 99 11.16 3.99 -4.25
C SER A 99 11.02 3.62 -2.77
N TYR A 100 10.74 2.34 -2.54
CA TYR A 100 10.77 1.72 -1.23
C TYR A 100 11.51 0.39 -1.30
N SER A 101 12.09 -0.04 -0.18
CA SER A 101 12.59 -1.39 0.00
C SER A 101 12.55 -1.78 1.48
N PHE A 102 12.41 -3.06 1.77
CA PHE A 102 12.57 -3.65 3.09
C PHE A 102 13.22 -5.04 2.97
N ASN A 103 13.60 -5.62 4.11
CA ASN A 103 14.25 -6.92 4.20
C ASN A 103 13.37 -8.02 3.56
N PRO A 104 13.84 -8.74 2.51
CA PRO A 104 13.08 -9.83 1.91
C PRO A 104 12.69 -10.94 2.91
N ASP A 105 13.48 -11.14 3.97
CA ASP A 105 13.20 -12.15 5.00
C ASP A 105 11.95 -11.82 5.83
N THR A 106 11.40 -10.60 5.76
CA THR A 106 10.10 -10.25 6.35
C THR A 106 8.99 -11.21 5.88
N TRP A 107 9.04 -11.69 4.63
CA TRP A 107 8.10 -12.68 4.08
C TRP A 107 8.21 -14.08 4.71
N SER A 108 9.27 -14.37 5.48
CA SER A 108 9.34 -15.60 6.27
C SER A 108 8.38 -15.60 7.47
N THR A 109 7.95 -14.41 7.90
CA THR A 109 7.05 -14.21 9.05
C THR A 109 5.65 -13.81 8.58
N TYR A 110 5.58 -12.93 7.60
CA TYR A 110 4.32 -12.37 7.10
C TYR A 110 3.92 -13.03 5.77
N GLY A 111 2.65 -13.43 5.66
CA GLY A 111 2.10 -14.01 4.45
C GLY A 111 1.60 -12.95 3.47
N ASP A 112 1.28 -11.77 4.00
CA ASP A 112 0.76 -10.64 3.25
C ASP A 112 1.31 -9.34 3.84
N ILE A 113 1.66 -8.41 2.95
CA ILE A 113 2.23 -7.12 3.33
C ILE A 113 1.50 -6.05 2.54
N ILE A 114 1.13 -4.96 3.22
CA ILE A 114 0.61 -3.76 2.59
C ILE A 114 1.60 -2.62 2.77
N VAL A 115 1.68 -1.78 1.75
CA VAL A 115 2.31 -0.47 1.80
C VAL A 115 1.23 0.58 1.75
N VAL A 116 1.29 1.57 2.62
CA VAL A 116 0.37 2.69 2.65
C VAL A 116 1.12 3.96 2.29
N LEU A 117 0.59 4.70 1.31
CA LEU A 117 1.09 6.02 0.95
C LEU A 117 0.12 7.06 1.51
N LYS A 118 0.63 8.03 2.28
CA LYS A 118 -0.15 9.15 2.83
C LYS A 118 0.31 10.48 2.25
N ASP A 119 -0.62 11.37 1.86
CA ASP A 119 -0.24 12.72 1.43
C ASP A 119 0.25 13.59 2.60
N GLY A 120 1.18 14.49 2.28
CA GLY A 120 1.68 15.58 3.14
C GLY A 120 0.90 16.88 3.01
N GLY A 121 -0.20 16.88 2.25
CA GLY A 121 -0.87 18.10 1.81
C GLY A 121 -2.13 18.43 2.61
N ALA A 122 -2.23 19.67 3.07
CA ALA A 122 -3.53 20.28 3.34
C ALA A 122 -4.21 20.57 2.00
N GLY A 123 -5.24 19.79 1.65
CA GLY A 123 -6.01 19.94 0.42
C GLY A 123 -7.46 19.48 0.62
N PRO A 124 -8.40 19.90 -0.25
CA PRO A 124 -9.81 19.54 -0.13
C PRO A 124 -10.09 18.06 -0.41
N ASP A 125 -9.05 17.29 -0.76
CA ASP A 125 -9.14 15.86 -1.02
C ASP A 125 -9.68 15.17 0.23
N SER A 126 -10.77 14.43 0.05
CA SER A 126 -11.39 13.67 1.12
C SER A 126 -10.50 12.50 1.54
N ILE A 127 -9.90 11.79 0.59
CA ILE A 127 -9.02 10.65 0.84
C ILE A 127 -7.57 11.13 0.98
N LYS A 128 -6.91 10.75 2.09
CA LYS A 128 -5.57 11.22 2.48
C LYS A 128 -4.48 10.15 2.42
N TRP A 129 -4.87 8.91 2.17
CA TRP A 129 -3.95 7.79 2.09
C TRP A 129 -4.56 6.67 1.25
N PHE A 130 -3.70 5.82 0.71
CA PHE A 130 -4.07 4.69 -0.11
C PHE A 130 -3.24 3.48 0.31
N ALA A 131 -3.89 2.33 0.50
CA ALA A 131 -3.24 1.07 0.82
C ALA A 131 -3.04 0.25 -0.45
N TYR A 132 -1.91 -0.44 -0.52
CA TYR A 132 -1.52 -1.29 -1.64
C TYR A 132 -1.10 -2.66 -1.12
N LEU A 133 -1.83 -3.71 -1.50
CA LEU A 133 -1.46 -5.08 -1.18
C LEU A 133 -0.33 -5.53 -2.11
N LEU A 134 0.80 -5.92 -1.53
CA LEU A 134 1.94 -6.40 -2.30
C LEU A 134 1.77 -7.85 -2.72
N GLY A 135 2.26 -8.17 -3.92
CA GLY A 135 2.43 -9.55 -4.34
C GLY A 135 3.44 -10.29 -3.44
N ASN A 136 3.27 -11.60 -3.31
CA ASN A 136 4.14 -12.42 -2.47
C ASN A 136 5.63 -12.27 -2.87
N GLY A 137 6.50 -12.04 -1.88
CA GLY A 137 7.94 -11.88 -2.07
C GLY A 137 8.38 -10.53 -2.63
N ILE A 138 7.46 -9.59 -2.89
CA ILE A 138 7.82 -8.23 -3.28
C ILE A 138 8.31 -7.48 -2.04
N SER A 139 9.57 -7.06 -2.06
CA SER A 139 10.19 -6.30 -0.96
C SER A 139 10.85 -5.00 -1.40
N SER A 140 10.69 -4.62 -2.67
CA SER A 140 11.09 -3.31 -3.17
C SER A 140 10.29 -2.92 -4.41
N GLY A 141 10.20 -1.63 -4.67
CA GLY A 141 9.51 -1.11 -5.83
C GLY A 141 9.54 0.41 -5.89
N ASP A 142 9.00 0.93 -6.99
CA ASP A 142 8.72 2.35 -7.13
C ASP A 142 7.30 2.65 -6.61
N TRP A 143 7.10 3.88 -6.17
CA TRP A 143 5.80 4.40 -5.77
C TRP A 143 5.54 5.77 -6.39
N LYS A 144 4.27 6.09 -6.58
CA LYS A 144 3.77 7.39 -7.02
C LYS A 144 2.49 7.70 -6.26
N TYR A 145 2.39 8.89 -5.68
CA TYR A 145 1.17 9.27 -4.96
C TYR A 145 0.05 9.65 -5.95
N PRO A 146 -1.18 9.12 -5.79
CA PRO A 146 -2.32 9.48 -6.63
C PRO A 146 -2.60 11.00 -6.62
N GLY A 147 -2.83 11.59 -7.79
CA GLY A 147 -3.07 13.03 -7.89
C GLY A 147 -1.83 13.91 -7.73
N GLY A 148 -0.63 13.32 -7.62
CA GLY A 148 0.64 14.04 -7.68
C GLY A 148 0.97 14.88 -6.45
N LYS A 149 0.34 14.58 -5.30
CA LYS A 149 0.66 15.21 -4.00
C LYS A 149 1.98 14.70 -3.46
N ASP A 150 2.61 15.51 -2.62
CA ASP A 150 3.81 15.10 -1.91
C ASP A 150 3.47 14.05 -0.83
N LEU A 151 4.37 13.09 -0.64
CA LEU A 151 4.26 12.05 0.37
C LEU A 151 4.56 12.64 1.76
N SER A 152 3.67 12.40 2.74
CA SER A 152 3.94 12.63 4.16
C SER A 152 4.75 11.49 4.75
N HIS A 153 4.33 10.27 4.47
CA HIS A 153 5.04 9.06 4.88
C HIS A 153 4.56 7.86 4.09
N LEU A 154 5.38 6.82 4.17
CA LEU A 154 5.05 5.48 3.76
C LEU A 154 5.09 4.58 5.00
N SER A 155 4.00 3.87 5.25
CA SER A 155 3.84 2.91 6.34
C SER A 155 3.70 1.50 5.79
N VAL A 156 4.21 0.52 6.52
CA VAL A 156 4.17 -0.90 6.18
C VAL A 156 3.44 -1.66 7.27
N TYR A 157 2.47 -2.48 6.85
CA TYR A 157 1.76 -3.39 7.73
C TYR A 157 1.87 -4.81 7.18
N GLY A 158 1.91 -5.79 8.08
CA GLY A 158 2.02 -7.20 7.74
C GLY A 158 0.95 -8.01 8.43
N ARG A 159 0.48 -9.06 7.76
CA ARG A 159 -0.34 -10.11 8.36
C ARG A 159 0.49 -11.38 8.44
N LYS A 160 0.54 -12.00 9.61
CA LYS A 160 1.24 -13.28 9.77
C LYS A 160 0.63 -14.30 8.84
N GLY A 161 1.47 -14.91 8.02
CA GLY A 161 1.01 -15.98 7.14
C GLY A 161 0.71 -17.21 7.98
N ASN A 162 -0.20 -18.05 7.50
CA ASN A 162 -0.15 -19.46 7.87
C ASN A 162 1.08 -20.06 7.19
N VAL A 163 2.28 -19.74 7.68
CA VAL A 163 3.50 -20.46 7.30
C VAL A 163 3.20 -21.91 7.66
N PRO A 164 3.12 -22.84 6.68
CA PRO A 164 2.89 -24.23 7.01
C PRO A 164 4.06 -24.66 7.87
N VAL A 165 3.84 -24.77 9.18
CA VAL A 165 4.84 -25.32 10.09
C VAL A 165 5.06 -26.74 9.56
N PRO A 166 6.28 -27.10 9.13
CA PRO A 166 6.55 -28.45 8.68
C PRO A 166 6.03 -29.40 9.75
N GLU A 167 5.11 -30.29 9.36
CA GLU A 167 4.49 -31.22 10.30
C GLU A 167 5.60 -31.83 11.16
N PRO A 168 5.51 -31.76 12.49
CA PRO A 168 6.59 -32.17 13.35
C PRO A 168 7.07 -33.57 12.96
N ALA A 169 8.36 -33.71 12.67
CA ALA A 169 8.98 -35.01 12.38
C ALA A 169 8.75 -36.02 13.51
N THR A 170 8.29 -35.56 14.68
CA THR A 170 7.80 -36.38 15.77
C THR A 170 6.62 -37.27 15.39
N ILE A 171 5.73 -36.91 14.46
CA ILE A 171 4.66 -37.81 14.00
C ILE A 171 5.24 -38.97 13.20
N LEU A 172 6.19 -38.69 12.30
CA LEU A 172 6.91 -39.71 11.55
C LEU A 172 7.76 -40.60 12.49
N LEU A 173 8.44 -39.99 13.48
CA LEU A 173 9.26 -40.70 14.46
C LEU A 173 8.41 -41.56 15.41
N LEU A 174 7.26 -41.04 15.85
CA LEU A 174 6.30 -41.77 16.68
C LEU A 174 5.71 -42.94 15.89
N GLY A 175 5.29 -42.70 14.64
CA GLY A 175 4.77 -43.74 13.75
C GLY A 175 5.80 -44.83 13.48
N SER A 176 7.03 -44.46 13.11
CA SER A 176 8.12 -45.43 12.88
C SER A 176 8.55 -46.16 14.15
N GLY A 177 8.56 -45.47 15.31
CA GLY A 177 8.83 -46.08 16.61
C GLY A 177 7.81 -47.16 16.99
N LEU A 178 6.52 -46.89 16.79
CA LEU A 178 5.44 -47.85 17.05
C LEU A 178 5.48 -49.06 16.11
N VAL A 179 5.78 -48.83 14.83
CA VAL A 179 5.97 -49.91 13.85
C VAL A 179 7.19 -50.76 14.22
N GLY A 180 8.29 -50.13 14.62
CA GLY A 180 9.50 -50.81 15.10
C GLY A 180 9.24 -51.69 16.32
N LEU A 181 8.54 -51.16 17.34
CA LEU A 181 8.14 -51.90 18.54
C LEU A 181 7.21 -53.07 18.22
N SER A 182 6.21 -52.85 17.36
CA SER A 182 5.26 -53.89 16.92
C SER A 182 5.97 -55.01 16.14
N GLY A 183 6.93 -54.66 15.28
CA GLY A 183 7.75 -55.61 14.55
C GLY A 183 8.67 -56.43 15.45
N PHE A 184 9.31 -55.78 16.43
CA PHE A 184 10.22 -56.43 17.36
C PHE A 184 9.49 -57.35 18.36
N GLY A 185 8.31 -56.94 18.85
CA GLY A 185 7.49 -57.72 19.78
C GLY A 185 7.08 -59.09 19.22
N ARG A 186 6.75 -59.18 17.93
CA ARG A 186 6.32 -60.43 17.27
C ARG A 186 7.39 -61.52 17.21
N LYS A 187 8.68 -61.17 17.26
CA LYS A 187 9.77 -62.17 17.27
C LYS A 187 9.91 -62.89 18.61
N LYS A 188 9.47 -62.28 19.72
CA LYS A 188 9.65 -62.85 21.06
C LYS A 188 8.56 -63.88 21.43
N PHE A 189 7.40 -63.83 20.78
CA PHE A 189 6.26 -64.72 21.04
C PHE A 189 6.19 -65.96 20.11
N LYS A 190 7.18 -66.18 19.25
CA LYS A 190 7.29 -67.40 18.41
C LYS A 190 8.26 -68.45 18.97
N LYS A 191 8.43 -68.52 20.29
CA LYS A 191 9.10 -69.63 20.98
C LYS A 191 8.07 -70.52 21.63
#